data_AF-A0A8H5VBK7-F1
#
_entry.id   AF-A0A8H5VBK7-F1
#
_cell.length_a   1.000
_cell.length_b   1.000
_cell.length_c   1.000
_cell.angle_alpha   90.00
_cell.angle_beta   90.00
_cell.angle_gamma   90.00
#
_symmetry.space_group_name_H-M   'P 1'
#
loop_
_entity.id
_entity.type
_entity.pdbx_description
1 polymer ?
#
loop_
_entity_poly.entity_id
_entity_poly.type
_entity_poly.pdbx_seq_one_letter_code
_entity_poly.pdbx_strand_id
1 'polypeptide(L)'
;MVSPRDFRNDPQTSIALALLLAVVTSYLFRREDELLSEIICWACLPMMFGANTFREQVRADLPTRRETRHTLPSPLSLWAVAGCLSIASGWRAEADSSKLLPVLTPLLLWTDGGLDRNAQGRDSTDTSKLGPLYSRLWKASLVAVLLTFLLIDWNYSGLVPSGVATGASFIAYVSFQSRPRGSHFFPYLNPFEEHVYSLAPRVAGVLLVGSLARVSIFGLPRSSPLYALFLGPVKALSWRCAATAVRNHFPSIHIWASNFQVKARHTSWTLPTVMTTFGLLATRDPSEFTFESQAFLNAASALLCLGQIAGLIPRQIRPTRFLYSCITLPMIPYVANIMAIYHARTDAATFTADAPHPVMALYNKAQKEFENQSTRQSTTFEAASHNYQHRYGIEPPPGFKEWYDAARSNGSPLIDDFDSLYHTISPFWRLSGSQVLDAMLQAKSLPGSDLWLCTLSGTSSTTTCSHSYRNFDRHVSRMFNNILANFTGLPDVTFLVNHIDEPRVISQPSPEAPSPYDRRITVEDRSRKPIWDLLAKNCGLQEREVEGQDNINTFSLSFVTNISSAQDL
;
A
#
# COMPACT_ATOMS: atom_id res chain seq x y z
N MET A 1 50.89 -1.18 14.62
CA MET A 1 50.09 -1.79 13.52
C MET A 1 49.23 -2.88 14.13
N VAL A 2 47.95 -2.60 14.36
CA VAL A 2 46.98 -3.56 14.88
C VAL A 2 46.54 -4.47 13.72
N SER A 3 46.62 -5.78 13.91
CA SER A 3 46.30 -6.76 12.88
C SER A 3 44.78 -6.72 12.57
N PRO A 4 44.34 -6.84 11.31
CA PRO A 4 42.92 -6.88 10.95
C PRO A 4 42.12 -8.06 11.57
N ARG A 5 42.78 -8.96 12.31
CA ARG A 5 42.12 -9.99 13.13
C ARG A 5 41.59 -9.46 14.48
N ASP A 6 42.13 -8.37 15.03
CA ASP A 6 41.74 -7.85 16.35
C ASP A 6 40.40 -7.10 16.33
N PHE A 7 40.03 -6.49 15.20
CA PHE A 7 38.72 -5.83 15.04
C PHE A 7 37.53 -6.81 15.02
N ARG A 8 37.75 -8.10 14.75
CA ARG A 8 36.69 -9.11 14.56
C ARG A 8 36.10 -9.63 15.87
N ASN A 9 36.74 -9.35 17.00
CA ASN A 9 36.38 -9.90 18.32
C ASN A 9 35.98 -8.82 19.35
N ASP A 10 35.90 -7.55 18.98
CA ASP A 10 35.40 -6.52 19.90
C ASP A 10 33.86 -6.65 20.06
N PRO A 11 33.36 -6.94 21.28
CA PRO A 11 31.92 -7.04 21.51
C PRO A 11 31.17 -5.75 21.16
N GLN A 12 31.77 -4.57 21.37
CA GLN A 12 31.11 -3.29 21.12
C GLN A 12 30.82 -3.08 19.63
N THR A 13 31.81 -3.36 18.77
CA THR A 13 31.66 -3.22 17.30
C THR A 13 30.67 -4.24 16.74
N SER A 14 30.66 -5.47 17.27
CA SER A 14 29.72 -6.51 16.82
C SER A 14 28.25 -6.14 17.08
N ILE A 15 27.95 -5.56 18.26
CA ILE A 15 26.61 -5.09 18.63
C ILE A 15 26.22 -3.87 17.77
N ALA A 16 27.13 -2.90 17.61
CA ALA A 16 26.88 -1.72 16.79
C ALA A 16 26.58 -2.09 15.33
N LEU A 17 27.36 -3.00 14.75
CA LEU A 17 27.18 -3.48 13.38
C LEU A 17 25.87 -4.27 13.22
N ALA A 18 25.51 -5.11 14.19
CA ALA A 18 24.23 -5.83 14.18
C ALA A 18 23.03 -4.87 14.19
N LEU A 19 23.05 -3.83 15.03
CA LEU A 19 22.01 -2.80 15.06
C LEU A 19 21.97 -1.99 13.77
N LEU A 20 23.12 -1.56 13.25
CA LEU A 20 23.20 -0.85 11.97
C LEU A 20 22.57 -1.67 10.84
N LEU A 21 22.90 -2.96 10.75
CA LEU A 21 22.36 -3.84 9.71
C LEU A 21 20.87 -4.12 9.92
N ALA A 22 20.37 -4.16 11.15
CA ALA A 22 18.94 -4.24 11.41
C ALA A 22 18.19 -2.99 10.91
N VAL A 23 18.78 -1.80 11.10
CA VAL A 23 18.24 -0.55 10.55
C VAL A 23 18.30 -0.55 9.02
N VAL A 24 19.46 -0.87 8.43
CA VAL A 24 19.64 -0.87 6.97
C VAL A 24 18.71 -1.88 6.29
N THR A 25 18.55 -3.09 6.84
CA THR A 25 17.61 -4.08 6.31
C THR A 25 16.15 -3.65 6.44
N SER A 26 15.80 -2.88 7.47
CA SER A 26 14.45 -2.32 7.64
C SER A 26 14.20 -1.16 6.69
N TYR A 27 15.19 -0.28 6.49
CA TYR A 27 15.12 0.84 5.54
C TYR A 27 15.04 0.36 4.09
N LEU A 28 15.82 -0.67 3.76
CA LEU A 28 15.82 -1.26 2.43
C LEU A 28 14.68 -2.28 2.23
N PHE A 29 13.78 -2.47 3.18
CA PHE A 29 12.70 -3.44 3.02
C PHE A 29 11.75 -3.02 1.89
N ARG A 30 11.54 -3.92 0.92
CA ARG A 30 10.53 -3.78 -0.13
C ARG A 30 9.74 -5.08 -0.22
N ARG A 31 8.41 -4.98 -0.14
CA ARG A 31 7.51 -6.14 -0.12
C ARG A 31 7.70 -7.05 -1.34
N GLU A 32 7.86 -6.47 -2.51
CA GLU A 32 7.98 -7.21 -3.77
C GLU A 32 9.24 -8.07 -3.83
N ASP A 33 10.32 -7.62 -3.18
CA ASP A 33 11.65 -8.24 -3.20
C ASP A 33 11.93 -9.12 -1.98
N GLU A 34 10.99 -9.23 -1.03
CA GLU A 34 11.23 -9.88 0.26
C GLU A 34 11.57 -11.36 0.10
N LEU A 35 10.77 -12.13 -0.65
CA LEU A 35 11.02 -13.56 -0.85
C LEU A 35 12.34 -13.83 -1.58
N LEU A 36 12.63 -13.06 -2.64
CA LEU A 36 13.84 -13.24 -3.43
C LEU A 36 15.09 -12.87 -2.62
N SER A 37 15.04 -11.75 -1.88
CA SER A 37 16.13 -11.34 -0.99
C SER A 37 16.36 -12.34 0.16
N GLU A 38 15.31 -12.97 0.69
CA GLU A 38 15.43 -14.03 1.69
C GLU A 38 16.08 -15.30 1.11
N ILE A 39 15.69 -15.74 -0.10
CA ILE A 39 16.35 -16.87 -0.78
C ILE A 39 17.84 -16.60 -0.94
N ILE A 40 18.22 -15.41 -1.42
CA ILE A 40 19.62 -15.01 -1.59
C ILE A 40 20.33 -14.92 -0.24
N CYS A 41 19.68 -14.37 0.79
CA CYS A 41 20.21 -14.30 2.16
C CYS A 41 20.60 -15.70 2.67
N TRP A 42 19.67 -16.65 2.62
CA TRP A 42 19.92 -18.02 3.09
C TRP A 42 20.92 -18.75 2.20
N ALA A 43 20.98 -18.49 0.89
CA ALA A 43 22.01 -19.04 0.01
C ALA A 43 23.42 -18.49 0.32
N CYS A 44 23.54 -17.21 0.69
CA CYS A 44 24.81 -16.56 1.02
C CYS A 44 25.33 -16.89 2.43
N LEU A 45 24.44 -17.19 3.38
CA LEU A 45 24.77 -17.40 4.80
C LEU A 45 25.95 -18.37 5.04
N PRO A 46 25.99 -19.58 4.43
CA PRO A 46 27.09 -20.54 4.62
C PRO A 46 28.47 -20.00 4.19
N MET A 47 28.51 -19.21 3.11
CA MET A 47 29.74 -18.57 2.63
C MET A 47 30.22 -17.50 3.63
N MET A 48 29.29 -16.76 4.24
CA MET A 48 29.64 -15.73 5.21
C MET A 48 30.21 -16.30 6.51
N PHE A 49 29.68 -17.42 7.01
CA PHE A 49 30.26 -18.09 8.18
C PHE A 49 31.63 -18.78 7.89
N GLY A 50 31.92 -19.06 6.60
CA GLY A 50 33.24 -19.39 6.06
C GLY A 50 33.62 -20.88 6.14
N ALA A 51 34.15 -21.46 5.05
CA ALA A 51 34.54 -22.88 4.99
C ALA A 51 35.72 -23.28 5.91
N ASN A 52 36.47 -22.32 6.48
CA ASN A 52 37.62 -22.59 7.32
C ASN A 52 37.26 -23.04 8.74
N THR A 53 36.12 -22.63 9.31
CA THR A 53 35.61 -23.19 10.58
C THR A 53 35.23 -24.65 10.39
N PHE A 54 34.59 -25.00 9.28
CA PHE A 54 34.32 -26.39 8.90
C PHE A 54 35.60 -27.23 8.74
N ARG A 55 36.66 -26.68 8.12
CA ARG A 55 37.95 -27.37 7.91
C ARG A 55 38.77 -27.52 9.20
N GLU A 56 38.69 -26.57 10.13
CA GLU A 56 39.30 -26.69 11.47
C GLU A 56 38.55 -27.72 12.33
N GLN A 57 37.22 -27.79 12.25
CA GLN A 57 36.41 -28.79 12.96
C GLN A 57 36.68 -30.23 12.49
N VAL A 58 36.70 -30.47 11.17
CA VAL A 58 37.02 -31.80 10.58
C VAL A 58 38.45 -32.25 10.92
N ARG A 59 39.37 -31.29 11.13
CA ARG A 59 40.76 -31.59 11.50
C ARG A 59 40.93 -31.81 13.02
N ALA A 60 40.05 -31.24 13.85
CA ALA A 60 39.95 -31.53 15.28
C ALA A 60 39.27 -32.88 15.58
N ASP A 61 38.48 -33.41 14.65
CA ASP A 61 37.82 -34.73 14.73
C ASP A 61 38.72 -35.92 14.30
N LEU A 62 40.03 -35.74 14.12
CA LEU A 62 40.96 -36.88 14.08
C LEU A 62 41.04 -37.53 15.48
N PRO A 63 40.94 -38.87 15.61
CA PRO A 63 40.61 -39.50 16.87
C PRO A 63 41.82 -39.55 17.81
N THR A 64 42.01 -38.52 18.63
CA THR A 64 42.76 -38.63 19.87
C THR A 64 41.82 -38.37 21.05
N ARG A 65 41.34 -39.49 21.61
CA ARG A 65 40.79 -39.64 22.97
C ARG A 65 39.33 -39.19 23.18
N ARG A 66 38.45 -40.20 23.25
CA ARG A 66 37.10 -40.24 23.89
C ARG A 66 36.69 -38.96 24.64
N GLU A 67 36.02 -38.05 23.93
CA GLU A 67 35.10 -37.06 24.52
C GLU A 67 33.68 -37.30 23.98
N THR A 68 32.71 -36.95 24.82
CA THR A 68 31.29 -37.26 24.73
C THR A 68 30.62 -36.85 23.42
N ARG A 69 29.85 -37.77 22.82
CA ARG A 69 28.95 -37.56 21.66
C ARG A 69 28.26 -36.19 21.69
N HIS A 70 28.67 -35.27 20.82
CA HIS A 70 27.82 -34.19 20.37
C HIS A 70 26.63 -34.83 19.64
N THR A 71 25.43 -34.77 20.21
CA THR A 71 24.21 -35.30 19.58
C THR A 71 23.93 -34.48 18.33
N LEU A 72 24.16 -35.05 17.14
CA LEU A 72 23.72 -34.42 15.89
C LEU A 72 22.21 -34.13 15.96
N PRO A 73 21.75 -32.95 15.51
CA PRO A 73 20.34 -32.61 15.53
C PRO A 73 19.54 -33.55 14.64
N SER A 74 18.34 -33.92 15.06
CA SER A 74 17.47 -34.79 14.26
C SER A 74 17.11 -34.11 12.93
N PRO A 75 17.02 -34.85 11.81
CA PRO A 75 16.58 -34.29 10.53
C PRO A 75 15.21 -33.60 10.63
N LEU A 76 14.31 -34.12 11.48
CA LEU A 76 12.99 -33.55 11.75
C LEU A 76 13.09 -32.16 12.39
N SER A 77 13.98 -31.96 13.38
CA SER A 77 14.19 -30.64 13.99
C SER A 77 14.72 -29.60 13.00
N LEU A 78 15.59 -29.99 12.06
CA LEU A 78 16.12 -29.09 11.04
C LEU A 78 15.03 -28.66 10.04
N TRP A 79 14.17 -29.58 9.60
CA TRP A 79 13.05 -29.26 8.72
C TRP A 79 11.95 -28.46 9.42
N ALA A 80 11.68 -28.74 10.69
CA ALA A 80 10.71 -27.96 11.48
C ALA A 80 11.15 -26.50 11.61
N VAL A 81 12.42 -26.25 11.96
CA VAL A 81 12.95 -24.89 12.07
C VAL A 81 13.06 -24.21 10.71
N ALA A 82 13.44 -24.95 9.66
CA ALA A 82 13.43 -24.42 8.30
C ALA A 82 12.04 -23.97 7.87
N GLY A 83 11.01 -24.79 8.12
CA GLY A 83 9.62 -24.45 7.88
C GLY A 83 9.17 -23.21 8.65
N CYS A 84 9.53 -23.08 9.93
CA CYS A 84 9.19 -21.91 10.73
C CYS A 84 9.82 -20.61 10.17
N LEU A 85 11.10 -20.65 9.78
CA LEU A 85 11.78 -19.51 9.17
C LEU A 85 11.16 -19.16 7.81
N SER A 86 10.86 -20.15 6.98
CA SER A 86 10.19 -19.93 5.69
C SER A 86 8.77 -19.38 5.84
N ILE A 87 8.01 -19.83 6.83
CA ILE A 87 6.68 -19.29 7.16
C ILE A 87 6.80 -17.84 7.62
N ALA A 88 7.76 -17.52 8.49
CA ALA A 88 7.98 -16.15 8.95
C ALA A 88 8.35 -15.22 7.79
N SER A 89 9.29 -15.60 6.93
CA SER A 89 9.69 -14.83 5.73
C SER A 89 8.55 -14.75 4.69
N GLY A 90 7.79 -15.83 4.52
CA GLY A 90 6.64 -15.89 3.61
C GLY A 90 5.53 -14.92 3.99
N TRP A 91 5.12 -14.95 5.25
CA TRP A 91 4.14 -13.99 5.76
C TRP A 91 4.70 -12.58 5.83
N ARG A 92 6.01 -12.39 6.06
CA ARG A 92 6.66 -11.07 5.97
C ARG A 92 6.58 -10.44 4.57
N ALA A 93 6.54 -11.26 3.53
CA ALA A 93 6.36 -10.81 2.14
C ALA A 93 4.90 -10.47 1.80
N GLU A 94 3.94 -10.93 2.60
CA GLU A 94 2.53 -10.55 2.50
C GLU A 94 2.21 -9.42 3.50
N ALA A 95 1.44 -8.41 3.09
CA ALA A 95 1.32 -7.15 3.82
C ALA A 95 0.82 -7.31 5.27
N ASP A 96 1.20 -6.34 6.13
CA ASP A 96 0.75 -6.17 7.52
C ASP A 96 1.19 -7.23 8.54
N SER A 97 2.16 -8.08 8.20
CA SER A 97 2.60 -9.21 9.03
C SER A 97 3.62 -8.88 10.13
N SER A 98 4.12 -7.65 10.24
CA SER A 98 5.07 -7.25 11.29
C SER A 98 4.41 -6.63 12.54
N LYS A 99 3.07 -6.50 12.57
CA LYS A 99 2.30 -5.85 13.65
C LYS A 99 2.55 -6.43 15.04
N LEU A 100 2.66 -7.75 15.14
CA LEU A 100 2.86 -8.49 16.39
C LEU A 100 4.35 -8.83 16.68
N LEU A 101 5.28 -8.35 15.85
CA LEU A 101 6.72 -8.58 16.04
C LEU A 101 7.23 -8.18 17.46
N PRO A 102 6.78 -7.06 18.07
CA PRO A 102 7.24 -6.68 19.41
C PRO A 102 6.95 -7.70 20.51
N VAL A 103 5.95 -8.58 20.30
CA VAL A 103 5.55 -9.64 21.25
C VAL A 103 6.65 -10.71 21.41
N LEU A 104 7.55 -10.87 20.44
CA LEU A 104 8.68 -11.81 20.54
C LEU A 104 9.57 -11.52 21.75
N THR A 105 9.80 -10.25 22.07
CA THR A 105 10.74 -9.83 23.12
C THR A 105 10.34 -10.36 24.51
N PRO A 106 9.11 -10.10 25.02
CA PRO A 106 8.69 -10.66 26.30
C PRO A 106 8.56 -12.19 26.27
N LEU A 107 8.17 -12.79 25.14
CA LEU A 107 8.08 -14.25 25.02
C LEU A 107 9.45 -14.93 25.18
N LEU A 108 10.49 -14.39 24.53
CA LEU A 108 11.86 -14.92 24.63
C LEU A 108 12.49 -14.63 26.01
N LEU A 109 12.19 -13.49 26.62
CA LEU A 109 12.62 -13.21 28.01
C LEU A 109 11.96 -14.15 29.02
N TRP A 110 10.72 -14.55 28.79
CA TRP A 110 10.02 -15.51 29.63
C TRP A 110 10.66 -16.90 29.54
N THR A 111 11.05 -17.35 28.35
CA THR A 111 11.78 -18.61 28.19
C THR A 111 13.15 -18.54 28.87
N ASP A 112 13.89 -17.45 28.72
CA ASP A 112 15.18 -17.25 29.41
C ASP A 112 15.04 -17.33 30.94
N GLY A 113 14.01 -16.70 31.52
CA GLY A 113 13.75 -16.74 32.97
C GLY A 113 13.32 -18.12 33.51
N GLY A 114 12.64 -18.92 32.69
CA GLY A 114 12.30 -20.31 33.04
C GLY A 114 13.50 -21.26 33.00
N LEU A 115 14.49 -20.96 32.16
CA LEU A 115 15.71 -21.75 32.00
C LEU A 115 16.66 -21.57 33.21
N ASP A 116 16.79 -20.36 33.73
CA ASP A 116 17.56 -20.08 34.96
C ASP A 116 16.95 -20.77 36.20
N ARG A 117 15.60 -20.85 36.29
CA ARG A 117 14.90 -21.52 37.40
C ARG A 117 15.14 -23.04 37.48
N ASN A 118 15.44 -23.69 36.35
CA ASN A 118 15.68 -25.14 36.29
C ASN A 118 17.16 -25.51 36.40
N ALA A 119 18.08 -24.59 36.12
CA ALA A 119 19.52 -24.80 36.22
C ALA A 119 20.04 -24.70 37.66
N GLN A 120 19.40 -23.88 38.50
CA GLN A 120 19.61 -23.88 39.95
C GLN A 120 18.69 -24.93 40.57
N GLY A 121 19.28 -26.04 41.04
CA GLY A 121 18.58 -27.02 41.84
C GLY A 121 17.83 -26.37 43.00
N ARG A 122 16.78 -27.05 43.46
CA ARG A 122 15.80 -26.64 44.47
C ARG A 122 16.44 -26.31 45.83
N ASP A 123 17.17 -25.20 45.94
CA ASP A 123 17.56 -24.57 47.20
C ASP A 123 16.60 -23.40 47.49
N SER A 124 15.83 -23.55 48.56
CA SER A 124 14.65 -22.76 48.91
C SER A 124 14.94 -21.39 49.53
N THR A 125 16.08 -20.75 49.25
CA THR A 125 16.49 -19.50 49.94
C THR A 125 16.90 -18.33 49.04
N ASP A 126 16.85 -18.43 47.71
CA ASP A 126 17.31 -17.37 46.79
C ASP A 126 16.16 -16.58 46.12
N THR A 127 15.22 -16.05 46.91
CA THR A 127 14.12 -15.19 46.42
C THR A 127 14.57 -13.80 45.93
N SER A 128 15.78 -13.36 46.29
CA SER A 128 16.33 -12.04 45.97
C SER A 128 16.75 -11.87 44.49
N LYS A 129 16.99 -12.97 43.76
CA LYS A 129 17.37 -12.96 42.33
C LYS A 129 16.18 -12.96 41.37
N LEU A 130 14.97 -13.22 41.86
CA LEU A 130 13.75 -13.31 41.04
C LEU A 130 13.17 -11.93 40.67
N GLY A 131 13.31 -10.94 41.57
CA GLY A 131 12.78 -9.58 41.41
C GLY A 131 13.31 -8.82 40.17
N PRO A 132 14.63 -8.82 39.90
CA PRO A 132 15.20 -8.15 38.73
C PRO A 132 14.73 -8.72 37.39
N LEU A 133 14.53 -10.03 37.29
CA LEU A 133 14.10 -10.70 36.06
C LEU A 133 12.60 -10.47 35.79
N TYR A 134 11.77 -10.57 36.84
CA TYR A 134 10.35 -10.21 36.78
C TYR A 134 10.14 -8.75 36.37
N SER A 135 10.93 -7.83 36.93
CA SER A 135 10.90 -6.40 36.55
C SER A 135 11.26 -6.17 35.08
N ARG A 136 12.24 -6.92 34.53
CA ARG A 136 12.61 -6.85 33.10
C ARG A 136 11.49 -7.37 32.21
N LEU A 137 10.89 -8.50 32.56
CA LEU A 137 9.78 -9.10 31.82
C LEU A 137 8.55 -8.18 31.78
N TRP A 138 8.21 -7.57 32.92
CA TRP A 138 7.09 -6.62 33.02
C TRP A 138 7.30 -5.39 32.13
N LYS A 139 8.50 -4.78 32.18
CA LYS A 139 8.84 -3.63 31.32
C LYS A 139 8.84 -4.00 29.84
N ALA A 140 9.36 -5.17 29.48
CA ALA A 140 9.33 -5.66 28.10
C ALA A 140 7.90 -5.89 27.60
N SER A 141 7.02 -6.42 28.46
CA SER A 141 5.62 -6.68 28.14
C SER A 141 4.84 -5.38 27.93
N LEU A 142 5.01 -4.39 28.81
CA LEU A 142 4.37 -3.07 28.68
C LEU A 142 4.76 -2.38 27.37
N VAL A 143 6.06 -2.38 27.05
CA VAL A 143 6.55 -1.82 25.79
C VAL A 143 6.04 -2.60 24.59
N ALA A 144 6.03 -3.94 24.63
CA ALA A 144 5.49 -4.75 23.55
C ALA A 144 4.00 -4.45 23.26
N VAL A 145 3.19 -4.24 24.31
CA VAL A 145 1.77 -3.85 24.15
C VAL A 145 1.65 -2.48 23.49
N LEU A 146 2.40 -1.48 23.95
CA LEU A 146 2.40 -0.14 23.36
C LEU A 146 2.81 -0.17 21.88
N LEU A 147 3.90 -0.86 21.56
CA LEU A 147 4.42 -1.00 20.20
C LEU A 147 3.45 -1.74 19.29
N THR A 148 2.81 -2.78 19.80
CA THR A 148 1.81 -3.55 19.05
C THR A 148 0.59 -2.70 18.73
N PHE A 149 0.10 -1.94 19.71
CA PHE A 149 -1.03 -1.02 19.49
C PHE A 149 -0.70 0.02 18.43
N LEU A 150 0.50 0.60 18.47
CA LEU A 150 0.99 1.54 17.46
C LEU A 150 1.09 0.91 16.06
N LEU A 151 1.59 -0.32 15.95
CA LEU A 151 1.74 -0.98 14.65
C LEU A 151 0.40 -1.47 14.06
N ILE A 152 -0.59 -1.78 14.90
CA ILE A 152 -1.94 -2.14 14.44
C ILE A 152 -2.62 -0.93 13.79
N ASP A 153 -2.45 0.26 14.36
CA ASP A 153 -2.95 1.53 13.83
C ASP A 153 -4.45 1.49 13.46
N TRP A 154 -5.27 0.87 14.32
CA TRP A 154 -6.69 0.59 14.09
C TRP A 154 -7.02 -0.25 12.85
N ASN A 155 -5.99 -0.72 12.15
CA ASN A 155 -6.12 -1.61 11.01
C ASN A 155 -5.87 -3.06 11.43
N TYR A 156 -6.96 -3.80 11.59
CA TYR A 156 -6.93 -5.20 11.98
C TYR A 156 -6.61 -6.15 10.80
N SER A 157 -6.52 -5.64 9.56
CA SER A 157 -6.05 -6.46 8.42
C SER A 157 -4.64 -6.97 8.69
N GLY A 158 -4.38 -8.24 8.41
CA GLY A 158 -3.04 -8.81 8.59
C GLY A 158 -2.65 -9.19 10.03
N LEU A 159 -3.55 -9.06 11.02
CA LEU A 159 -3.26 -9.54 12.38
C LEU A 159 -3.01 -11.06 12.44
N VAL A 160 -3.84 -11.85 11.76
CA VAL A 160 -3.69 -13.30 11.67
C VAL A 160 -2.34 -13.69 11.07
N PRO A 161 -1.96 -13.22 9.86
CA PRO A 161 -0.65 -13.55 9.30
C PRO A 161 0.51 -13.00 10.14
N SER A 162 0.34 -11.85 10.81
CA SER A 162 1.34 -11.35 11.76
C SER A 162 1.52 -12.26 12.98
N GLY A 163 0.42 -12.82 13.50
CA GLY A 163 0.45 -13.78 14.60
C GLY A 163 1.14 -15.07 14.21
N VAL A 164 0.87 -15.58 13.01
CA VAL A 164 1.54 -16.77 12.47
C VAL A 164 3.05 -16.51 12.27
N ALA A 165 3.43 -15.37 11.69
CA ALA A 165 4.83 -15.00 11.50
C ALA A 165 5.59 -14.86 12.83
N THR A 166 4.96 -14.23 13.82
CA THR A 166 5.48 -14.05 15.18
C THR A 166 5.62 -15.39 15.89
N GLY A 167 4.61 -16.27 15.83
CA GLY A 167 4.67 -17.61 16.42
C GLY A 167 5.76 -18.49 15.78
N ALA A 168 5.90 -18.45 14.46
CA ALA A 168 6.94 -19.18 13.75
C ALA A 168 8.35 -18.67 14.10
N SER A 169 8.51 -17.34 14.18
CA SER A 169 9.76 -16.70 14.62
C SER A 169 10.10 -17.04 16.07
N PHE A 170 9.12 -17.12 16.97
CA PHE A 170 9.31 -17.54 18.35
C PHE A 170 9.87 -18.97 18.41
N ILE A 171 9.27 -19.92 17.69
CA ILE A 171 9.72 -21.32 17.65
C ILE A 171 11.17 -21.40 17.11
N ALA A 172 11.48 -20.64 16.05
CA ALA A 172 12.82 -20.60 15.48
C ALA A 172 13.86 -20.04 16.47
N TYR A 173 13.61 -18.87 17.07
CA TYR A 173 14.57 -18.26 18.01
C TYR A 173 14.75 -19.07 19.29
N VAL A 174 13.69 -19.67 19.82
CA VAL A 174 13.77 -20.57 20.96
C VAL A 174 14.61 -21.81 20.66
N SER A 175 14.61 -22.29 19.40
CA SER A 175 15.46 -23.42 19.00
C SER A 175 16.96 -23.11 19.03
N PHE A 176 17.32 -21.83 18.93
CA PHE A 176 18.71 -21.35 18.98
C PHE A 176 19.16 -20.98 20.40
N GLN A 177 18.27 -21.02 21.40
CA GLN A 177 18.59 -20.76 22.81
C GLN A 177 19.19 -21.98 23.51
N SER A 178 20.05 -21.74 24.50
CA SER A 178 20.60 -22.77 25.39
C SER A 178 19.55 -23.37 26.33
N ARG A 179 19.46 -24.70 26.46
CA ARG A 179 18.49 -25.40 27.34
C ARG A 179 19.12 -26.42 28.30
N PRO A 180 18.61 -26.58 29.53
CA PRO A 180 18.89 -27.76 30.36
C PRO A 180 18.22 -29.00 29.76
N ARG A 181 18.90 -30.16 29.83
CA ARG A 181 18.46 -31.44 29.25
C ARG A 181 17.08 -31.84 29.80
N GLY A 182 16.08 -32.03 28.93
CA GLY A 182 14.80 -32.68 29.30
C GLY A 182 13.51 -32.12 28.67
N SER A 183 13.52 -30.99 27.96
CA SER A 183 12.30 -30.49 27.29
C SER A 183 12.20 -31.02 25.85
N HIS A 184 11.29 -31.98 25.63
CA HIS A 184 11.07 -32.64 24.34
C HIS A 184 10.20 -31.87 23.34
N PHE A 185 9.59 -30.74 23.75
CA PHE A 185 8.52 -30.11 22.98
C PHE A 185 8.99 -29.18 21.84
N PHE A 186 10.25 -28.74 21.83
CA PHE A 186 10.75 -27.84 20.77
C PHE A 186 12.08 -28.32 20.18
N PRO A 187 12.35 -28.02 18.89
CA PRO A 187 13.63 -28.28 18.26
C PRO A 187 14.81 -27.65 19.03
N TYR A 188 15.97 -28.31 19.03
CA TYR A 188 17.20 -27.80 19.64
C TYR A 188 18.31 -27.70 18.58
N LEU A 189 18.75 -26.48 18.28
CA LEU A 189 19.74 -26.13 17.26
C LEU A 189 20.70 -25.05 17.80
N ASN A 190 21.30 -25.29 18.97
CA ASN A 190 22.30 -24.42 19.58
C ASN A 190 23.66 -25.15 19.67
N PRO A 191 24.77 -24.56 19.18
CA PRO A 191 24.90 -23.21 18.61
C PRO A 191 24.45 -23.08 17.15
N PHE A 192 23.80 -21.96 16.82
CA PHE A 192 23.30 -21.64 15.48
C PHE A 192 24.40 -21.79 14.40
N GLU A 193 25.62 -21.28 14.67
CA GLU A 193 26.74 -21.23 13.73
C GLU A 193 27.12 -22.61 13.18
N GLU A 194 27.01 -23.67 13.98
CA GLU A 194 27.34 -25.05 13.60
C GLU A 194 26.27 -25.68 12.69
N HIS A 195 25.02 -25.23 12.81
CA HIS A 195 23.89 -25.80 12.09
C HIS A 195 23.48 -24.98 10.85
N VAL A 196 24.03 -23.78 10.64
CA VAL A 196 23.79 -22.93 9.46
C VAL A 196 23.96 -23.71 8.15
N TYR A 197 25.03 -24.50 8.00
CA TYR A 197 25.32 -25.25 6.77
C TYR A 197 24.24 -26.26 6.40
N SER A 198 23.59 -26.85 7.41
CA SER A 198 22.49 -27.78 7.21
C SER A 198 21.15 -27.05 7.08
N LEU A 199 20.94 -25.97 7.82
CA LEU A 199 19.66 -25.26 7.87
C LEU A 199 19.41 -24.39 6.62
N ALA A 200 20.43 -23.64 6.19
CA ALA A 200 20.36 -22.67 5.11
C ALA A 200 19.82 -23.23 3.77
N PRO A 201 20.32 -24.35 3.22
CA PRO A 201 19.80 -24.89 1.96
C PRO A 201 18.34 -25.37 2.08
N ARG A 202 17.90 -25.81 3.27
CA ARG A 202 16.50 -26.21 3.51
C ARG A 202 15.57 -25.00 3.47
N VAL A 203 15.95 -23.90 4.14
CA VAL A 203 15.16 -22.66 4.13
C VAL A 203 15.09 -22.06 2.73
N ALA A 204 16.23 -21.96 2.03
CA ALA A 204 16.29 -21.45 0.66
C ALA A 204 15.45 -22.31 -0.29
N GLY A 205 15.49 -23.64 -0.15
CA GLY A 205 14.69 -24.57 -0.96
C GLY A 205 13.18 -24.41 -0.74
N VAL A 206 12.71 -24.32 0.50
CA VAL A 206 11.29 -24.11 0.81
C VAL A 206 10.81 -22.75 0.29
N LEU A 207 11.60 -21.70 0.46
CA LEU A 207 11.27 -20.37 -0.07
C LEU A 207 11.25 -20.34 -1.60
N LEU A 208 12.16 -21.05 -2.26
CA LEU A 208 12.18 -21.16 -3.72
C LEU A 208 10.91 -21.83 -4.25
N VAL A 209 10.49 -22.94 -3.64
CA VAL A 209 9.23 -23.62 -3.99
C VAL A 209 8.03 -22.69 -3.77
N GLY A 210 7.97 -21.99 -2.63
CA GLY A 210 6.92 -21.00 -2.36
C GLY A 210 6.87 -19.85 -3.36
N SER A 211 8.05 -19.34 -3.76
CA SER A 211 8.17 -18.28 -4.76
C SER A 211 7.69 -18.73 -6.15
N LEU A 212 8.07 -19.94 -6.58
CA LEU A 212 7.60 -20.52 -7.85
C LEU A 212 6.08 -20.73 -7.87
N ALA A 213 5.51 -21.20 -6.75
CA ALA A 213 4.06 -21.34 -6.60
C ALA A 213 3.36 -19.97 -6.70
N ARG A 214 3.89 -18.94 -6.03
CA ARG A 214 3.36 -17.57 -6.10
C ARG A 214 3.38 -17.02 -7.52
N VAL A 215 4.49 -17.16 -8.24
CA VAL A 215 4.62 -16.70 -9.63
C VAL A 215 3.64 -17.45 -10.55
N SER A 216 3.40 -18.73 -10.28
CA SER A 216 2.44 -19.52 -11.07
C SER A 216 0.98 -19.06 -10.89
N ILE A 217 0.62 -18.56 -9.71
CA ILE A 217 -0.75 -18.12 -9.39
C ILE A 217 -0.98 -16.65 -9.76
N PHE A 218 -0.01 -15.77 -9.45
CA PHE A 218 -0.17 -14.31 -9.54
C PHE A 218 0.65 -13.65 -10.66
N GLY A 219 1.45 -14.42 -11.39
CA GLY A 219 2.37 -13.91 -12.42
C GLY A 219 3.68 -13.37 -11.83
N LEU A 220 4.54 -12.89 -12.72
CA LEU A 220 5.84 -12.33 -12.36
C LEU A 220 5.67 -10.98 -11.63
N PRO A 221 6.30 -10.78 -10.45
CA PRO A 221 6.31 -9.48 -9.80
C PRO A 221 7.02 -8.44 -10.68
N ARG A 222 6.58 -7.18 -10.60
CA ARG A 222 7.09 -6.07 -11.41
C ARG A 222 8.45 -5.52 -10.94
N SER A 223 9.15 -6.25 -10.08
CA SER A 223 10.30 -5.75 -9.32
C SER A 223 11.63 -5.94 -10.04
N SER A 224 12.61 -5.10 -9.68
CA SER A 224 13.97 -5.17 -10.24
C SER A 224 14.80 -6.21 -9.46
N PRO A 225 15.28 -7.30 -10.11
CA PRO A 225 16.05 -8.33 -9.41
C PRO A 225 17.37 -7.80 -8.83
N LEU A 226 17.87 -6.65 -9.32
CA LEU A 226 19.08 -5.99 -8.83
C LEU A 226 18.96 -5.61 -7.35
N TYR A 227 17.77 -5.20 -6.92
CA TYR A 227 17.55 -4.80 -5.54
C TYR A 227 17.63 -5.98 -4.57
N ALA A 228 16.98 -7.10 -4.92
CA ALA A 228 17.05 -8.33 -4.15
C ALA A 228 18.47 -8.92 -4.08
N LEU A 229 19.25 -8.79 -5.16
CA LEU A 229 20.66 -9.19 -5.22
C LEU A 229 21.55 -8.40 -4.25
N PHE A 230 21.21 -7.15 -3.97
CA PHE A 230 21.91 -6.34 -2.96
C PHE A 230 21.39 -6.60 -1.54
N LEU A 231 20.06 -6.66 -1.35
CA LEU A 231 19.44 -6.82 -0.04
C LEU A 231 19.73 -8.19 0.59
N GLY A 232 19.78 -9.26 -0.21
CA GLY A 232 20.04 -10.61 0.29
C GLY A 232 21.36 -10.76 1.05
N PRO A 233 22.52 -10.38 0.47
CA PRO A 233 23.80 -10.38 1.16
C PRO A 233 23.83 -9.50 2.42
N VAL A 234 23.15 -8.35 2.40
CA VAL A 234 23.04 -7.47 3.58
C VAL A 234 22.26 -8.15 4.71
N LYS A 235 21.17 -8.85 4.40
CA LYS A 235 20.43 -9.68 5.37
C LYS A 235 21.29 -10.83 5.91
N ALA A 236 22.07 -11.50 5.05
CA ALA A 236 22.97 -12.57 5.48
C ALA A 236 24.06 -12.05 6.43
N LEU A 237 24.59 -10.85 6.16
CA LEU A 237 25.53 -10.17 7.04
C LEU A 237 24.86 -9.81 8.39
N SER A 238 23.59 -9.37 8.36
CA SER A 238 22.81 -9.07 9.55
C SER A 238 22.67 -10.30 10.46
N TRP A 239 22.30 -11.45 9.89
CA TRP A 239 22.24 -12.73 10.62
C TRP A 239 23.58 -13.13 11.24
N ARG A 240 24.67 -12.97 10.50
CA ARG A 240 26.02 -13.24 11.01
C ARG A 240 26.36 -12.32 12.19
N CYS A 241 26.15 -11.02 12.03
CA CYS A 241 26.46 -10.04 13.07
C CYS A 241 25.59 -10.26 14.31
N ALA A 242 24.31 -10.57 14.16
CA ALA A 242 23.41 -10.95 15.24
C ALA A 242 23.93 -12.19 15.99
N ALA A 243 24.31 -13.26 15.28
CA ALA A 243 24.88 -14.46 15.90
C ALA A 243 26.18 -14.16 16.67
N THR A 244 27.08 -13.36 16.09
CA THR A 244 28.32 -12.95 16.78
C THR A 244 28.06 -12.06 18.00
N ALA A 245 27.07 -11.17 17.94
CA ALA A 245 26.69 -10.31 19.06
C ALA A 245 26.11 -11.15 20.20
N VAL A 246 25.22 -12.11 19.91
CA VAL A 246 24.68 -13.06 20.90
C VAL A 246 25.81 -13.87 21.54
N ARG A 247 26.78 -14.34 20.75
CA ARG A 247 27.94 -15.11 21.23
C ARG A 247 28.85 -14.30 22.16
N ASN A 248 29.12 -13.05 21.81
CA ASN A 248 30.05 -12.19 22.56
C ASN A 248 29.40 -11.57 23.82
N HIS A 249 28.08 -11.52 23.87
CA HIS A 249 27.31 -10.88 24.95
C HIS A 249 27.28 -11.68 26.26
N PHE A 250 27.40 -13.01 26.22
CA PHE A 250 27.46 -13.87 27.41
C PHE A 250 28.79 -14.65 27.46
N PRO A 251 29.77 -14.23 28.29
CA PRO A 251 30.98 -15.02 28.49
C PRO A 251 30.64 -16.38 29.13
N SER A 252 31.41 -17.42 28.78
CA SER A 252 31.20 -18.79 29.27
C SER A 252 31.18 -18.84 30.79
N ILE A 253 30.08 -19.31 31.38
CA ILE A 253 30.02 -19.59 32.83
C ILE A 253 30.62 -20.98 33.06
N HIS A 254 31.63 -21.07 33.93
CA HIS A 254 32.17 -22.34 34.39
C HIS A 254 31.22 -22.92 35.44
N ILE A 255 30.42 -23.93 35.07
CA ILE A 255 29.60 -24.68 36.02
C ILE A 255 30.41 -25.90 36.48
N TRP A 256 30.71 -25.97 37.77
CA TRP A 256 31.25 -27.19 38.41
C TRP A 256 30.08 -28.13 38.70
N ALA A 257 29.93 -29.17 37.89
CA ALA A 257 29.18 -30.37 38.27
C ALA A 257 30.20 -31.41 38.71
N SER A 258 29.94 -32.14 39.80
CA SER A 258 30.79 -33.18 40.40
C SER A 258 31.80 -33.81 39.42
N ASN A 259 33.07 -33.43 39.55
CA ASN A 259 34.26 -33.88 38.80
C ASN A 259 34.28 -33.66 37.27
N PHE A 260 33.39 -32.84 36.69
CA PHE A 260 33.42 -32.48 35.26
C PHE A 260 33.14 -30.99 35.02
N GLN A 261 34.04 -30.31 34.29
CA GLN A 261 33.77 -28.95 33.80
C GLN A 261 32.77 -29.02 32.64
N VAL A 262 31.59 -28.42 32.78
CA VAL A 262 30.65 -28.21 31.66
C VAL A 262 30.59 -26.72 31.34
N LYS A 263 31.01 -26.36 30.13
CA LYS A 263 31.02 -24.99 29.61
C LYS A 263 29.64 -24.67 29.02
N ALA A 264 28.72 -24.17 29.84
CA ALA A 264 27.39 -23.76 29.37
C ALA A 264 27.41 -22.30 28.88
N ARG A 265 27.10 -22.08 27.61
CA ARG A 265 26.96 -20.74 27.00
C ARG A 265 25.49 -20.34 27.06
N HIS A 266 25.15 -19.27 27.76
CA HIS A 266 23.80 -18.68 27.71
C HIS A 266 23.67 -17.88 26.41
N THR A 267 22.76 -18.26 25.51
CA THR A 267 22.55 -17.58 24.22
C THR A 267 21.11 -17.08 24.12
N SER A 268 20.87 -15.83 24.52
CA SER A 268 19.56 -15.19 24.36
C SER A 268 19.45 -14.47 23.01
N TRP A 269 18.44 -14.82 22.22
CA TRP A 269 18.10 -14.18 20.95
C TRP A 269 17.14 -12.97 21.12
N THR A 270 16.97 -12.48 22.34
CA THR A 270 16.14 -11.29 22.64
C THR A 270 16.72 -9.99 22.07
N LEU A 271 18.05 -9.85 22.09
CA LEU A 271 18.70 -8.63 21.62
C LEU A 271 18.47 -8.38 20.11
N PRO A 272 18.66 -9.37 19.21
CA PRO A 272 18.31 -9.23 17.79
C PRO A 272 16.84 -8.84 17.53
N THR A 273 15.87 -9.39 18.27
CA THR A 273 14.44 -9.06 18.03
C THR A 273 14.13 -7.61 18.38
N VAL A 274 14.70 -7.07 19.45
CA VAL A 274 14.55 -5.65 19.79
C VAL A 274 15.28 -4.77 18.77
N MET A 275 16.46 -5.18 18.28
CA MET A 275 17.17 -4.46 17.20
C MET A 275 16.35 -4.38 15.91
N THR A 276 15.71 -5.47 15.48
CA THR A 276 14.80 -5.47 14.32
C THR A 276 13.57 -4.60 14.56
N THR A 277 13.01 -4.63 15.78
CA THR A 277 11.86 -3.78 16.14
C THR A 277 12.23 -2.30 16.14
N PHE A 278 13.42 -1.94 16.64
CA PHE A 278 13.96 -0.59 16.54
C PHE A 278 14.14 -0.17 15.07
N GLY A 279 14.77 -1.03 14.25
CA GLY A 279 14.96 -0.78 12.83
C GLY A 279 13.63 -0.47 12.13
N LEU A 280 12.60 -1.29 12.35
CA LEU A 280 11.27 -1.10 11.78
C LEU A 280 10.65 0.26 12.16
N LEU A 281 10.74 0.67 13.43
CA LEU A 281 10.14 1.92 13.90
C LEU A 281 10.95 3.15 13.47
N ALA A 282 12.28 3.04 13.49
CA ALA A 282 13.18 4.14 13.18
C ALA A 282 13.23 4.49 11.69
N THR A 283 12.88 3.55 10.80
CA THR A 283 12.88 3.76 9.35
C THR A 283 11.49 3.99 8.76
N ARG A 284 10.44 4.07 9.60
CA ARG A 284 9.08 4.33 9.14
C ARG A 284 8.93 5.80 8.77
N ASP A 285 8.35 6.06 7.61
CA ASP A 285 8.19 7.43 7.10
C ASP A 285 7.11 8.16 7.92
N PRO A 286 7.44 9.30 8.57
CA PRO A 286 6.46 10.06 9.33
C PRO A 286 5.29 10.62 8.51
N SER A 287 5.45 10.75 7.19
CA SER A 287 4.40 11.22 6.29
C SER A 287 3.29 10.19 6.03
N GLU A 288 3.53 8.90 6.34
CA GLU A 288 2.50 7.86 6.27
C GLU A 288 1.44 7.99 7.37
N PHE A 289 1.72 8.74 8.44
CA PHE A 289 0.80 8.88 9.56
C PHE A 289 -0.26 9.93 9.30
N THR A 290 -1.51 9.59 9.62
CA THR A 290 -2.65 10.51 9.49
C THR A 290 -2.65 11.59 10.57
N PHE A 291 -2.17 11.27 11.77
CA PHE A 291 -2.20 12.19 12.92
C PHE A 291 -0.80 12.53 13.44
N GLU A 292 -0.59 13.79 13.84
CA GLU A 292 0.68 14.26 14.45
C GLU A 292 1.06 13.45 15.70
N SER A 293 0.05 13.03 16.49
CA SER A 293 0.24 12.21 17.69
C SER A 293 0.79 10.82 17.36
N GLN A 294 0.41 10.21 16.22
CA GLN A 294 0.95 8.91 15.79
C GLN A 294 2.42 9.03 15.41
N ALA A 295 2.79 10.08 14.65
CA ALA A 295 4.18 10.34 14.29
C ALA A 295 5.06 10.54 15.54
N PHE A 296 4.56 11.31 16.52
CA PHE A 296 5.23 11.47 17.82
C PHE A 296 5.36 10.14 18.56
N LEU A 297 4.27 9.36 18.67
CA LEU A 297 4.28 8.07 19.36
C LEU A 297 5.23 7.07 18.69
N ASN A 298 5.37 7.10 17.36
CA ASN A 298 6.35 6.28 16.64
C ASN A 298 7.79 6.65 16.98
N ALA A 299 8.12 7.95 16.96
CA ALA A 299 9.45 8.43 17.34
C ALA A 299 9.76 8.08 18.82
N ALA A 300 8.82 8.34 19.73
CA ALA A 300 8.96 8.00 21.15
C ALA A 300 9.14 6.48 21.36
N SER A 301 8.37 5.67 20.63
CA SER A 301 8.45 4.20 20.64
C SER A 301 9.80 3.67 20.15
N ALA A 302 10.37 4.26 19.10
CA ALA A 302 11.72 3.94 18.64
C ALA A 302 12.76 4.26 19.73
N LEU A 303 12.64 5.39 20.43
CA LEU A 303 13.53 5.74 21.55
C LEU A 303 13.38 4.77 22.74
N LEU A 304 12.16 4.33 23.04
CA LEU A 304 11.91 3.30 24.05
C LEU A 304 12.58 1.97 23.68
N CYS A 305 12.47 1.53 22.43
CA CYS A 305 13.18 0.35 21.91
C CYS A 305 14.70 0.49 22.04
N LEU A 306 15.25 1.67 21.71
CA LEU A 306 16.68 1.94 21.86
C LEU A 306 17.12 1.91 23.33
N GLY A 307 16.28 2.42 24.24
CA GLY A 307 16.46 2.31 25.68
C GLY A 307 16.43 0.85 26.17
N GLN A 308 15.56 0.01 25.61
CA GLN A 308 15.55 -1.44 25.89
C GLN A 308 16.82 -2.12 25.40
N ILE A 309 17.31 -1.82 24.20
CA ILE A 309 18.59 -2.32 23.68
C ILE A 309 19.73 -1.94 24.63
N ALA A 310 19.80 -0.68 25.04
CA ALA A 310 20.79 -0.22 26.01
C ALA A 310 20.65 -0.96 27.35
N GLY A 311 19.43 -1.21 27.82
CA GLY A 311 19.15 -1.92 29.06
C GLY A 311 19.50 -3.41 29.06
N LEU A 312 19.40 -4.07 27.90
CA LEU A 312 19.79 -5.46 27.71
C LEU A 312 21.32 -5.63 27.69
N ILE A 313 22.07 -4.62 27.22
CA ILE A 313 23.53 -4.66 27.11
C ILE A 313 24.24 -4.27 28.43
N PRO A 314 25.13 -5.14 28.98
CA PRO A 314 25.98 -4.80 30.11
C PRO A 314 26.79 -3.53 29.87
N ARG A 315 26.95 -2.69 30.90
CA ARG A 315 27.62 -1.38 30.78
C ARG A 315 29.04 -1.47 30.23
N GLN A 316 29.75 -2.57 30.48
CA GLN A 316 31.15 -2.78 30.07
C GLN A 316 31.33 -2.94 28.56
N ILE A 317 30.35 -3.54 27.88
CA ILE A 317 30.41 -3.85 26.44
C ILE A 317 29.41 -3.00 25.63
N ARG A 318 28.89 -1.92 26.22
CA ARG A 318 27.86 -1.08 25.60
C ARG A 318 28.48 -0.05 24.65
N PRO A 319 28.14 -0.07 23.34
CA PRO A 319 28.60 0.94 22.39
C PRO A 319 27.83 2.26 22.57
N THR A 320 28.05 2.95 23.69
CA THR A 320 27.21 4.07 24.15
C THR A 320 27.16 5.24 23.17
N ARG A 321 28.31 5.62 22.56
CA ARG A 321 28.36 6.70 21.55
C ARG A 321 27.52 6.37 20.33
N PHE A 322 27.57 5.11 19.87
CA PHE A 322 26.80 4.63 18.73
C PHE A 322 25.29 4.58 19.03
N LEU A 323 24.91 4.15 20.24
CA LEU A 323 23.51 4.18 20.65
C LEU A 323 22.96 5.61 20.69
N TYR A 324 23.74 6.59 21.18
CA TYR A 324 23.32 7.99 21.12
C TYR A 324 23.19 8.52 19.69
N SER A 325 24.07 8.12 18.76
CA SER A 325 23.88 8.49 17.35
C SER A 325 22.62 7.87 16.74
N CYS A 326 22.16 6.70 17.21
CA CYS A 326 20.92 6.09 16.72
C CYS A 326 19.65 6.89 17.09
N ILE A 327 19.72 7.81 18.06
CA ILE A 327 18.58 8.69 18.42
C ILE A 327 18.20 9.59 17.24
N THR A 328 19.16 9.99 16.41
CA THR A 328 18.90 10.90 15.29
C THR A 328 18.08 10.23 14.19
N LEU A 329 18.12 8.89 14.08
CA LEU A 329 17.43 8.13 13.04
C LEU A 329 15.91 8.35 13.04
N PRO A 330 15.17 8.17 14.15
CA PRO A 330 13.74 8.52 14.20
C PRO A 330 13.48 10.02 14.36
N MET A 331 14.39 10.78 14.98
CA MET A 331 14.14 12.18 15.33
C MET A 331 14.28 13.15 14.16
N ILE A 332 15.27 12.95 13.27
CA ILE A 332 15.47 13.84 12.12
C ILE A 332 14.24 13.80 11.18
N PRO A 333 13.75 12.64 10.73
CA PRO A 333 12.56 12.57 9.88
C PRO A 333 11.32 13.15 10.57
N TYR A 334 11.15 12.88 11.88
CA TYR A 334 10.03 13.43 12.64
C TYR A 334 10.05 14.97 12.66
N VAL A 335 11.19 15.59 13.01
CA VAL A 335 11.32 17.05 13.02
C VAL A 335 11.16 17.63 11.62
N ALA A 336 11.76 17.00 10.60
CA ALA A 336 11.61 17.42 9.20
C ALA A 336 10.14 17.41 8.76
N ASN A 337 9.36 16.38 9.14
CA ASN A 337 7.94 16.28 8.85
C ASN A 337 7.13 17.38 9.55
N ILE A 338 7.40 17.66 10.83
CA ILE A 338 6.73 18.76 11.55
C ILE A 338 7.06 20.12 10.92
N MET A 339 8.32 20.34 10.51
CA MET A 339 8.72 21.56 9.80
C MET A 339 8.03 21.67 8.44
N ALA A 340 7.92 20.57 7.68
CA ALA A 340 7.22 20.55 6.40
C ALA A 340 5.72 20.88 6.57
N ILE A 341 5.06 20.32 7.60
CA ILE A 341 3.67 20.65 7.93
C ILE A 341 3.54 22.13 8.32
N TYR A 342 4.46 22.65 9.12
CA TYR A 342 4.46 24.05 9.52
C TYR A 342 4.59 24.98 8.30
N HIS A 343 5.56 24.72 7.41
CA HIS A 343 5.74 25.49 6.18
C HIS A 343 4.51 25.41 5.28
N ALA A 344 3.93 24.21 5.09
CA ALA A 344 2.70 24.06 4.32
C ALA A 344 1.53 24.86 4.90
N ARG A 345 1.42 24.96 6.24
CA ARG A 345 0.40 25.77 6.91
C ARG A 345 0.65 27.27 6.80
N THR A 346 1.90 27.72 6.85
CA THR A 346 2.23 29.16 6.73
C THR A 346 2.14 29.65 5.30
N ASP A 347 2.45 28.79 4.33
CA ASP A 347 2.41 29.11 2.90
C ASP A 347 0.99 28.97 2.34
N ALA A 348 0.09 28.27 3.04
CA ALA A 348 -1.31 28.20 2.68
C ALA A 348 -1.94 29.60 2.68
N ALA A 349 -2.54 29.99 1.56
CA ALA A 349 -3.24 31.26 1.44
C ALA A 349 -4.38 31.32 2.47
N THR A 350 -4.28 32.26 3.41
CA THR A 350 -5.38 32.57 4.33
C THR A 350 -6.44 33.39 3.60
N PHE A 351 -7.59 32.78 3.35
CA PHE A 351 -8.74 33.46 2.77
C PHE A 351 -9.50 34.24 3.83
N THR A 352 -9.77 35.52 3.57
CA THR A 352 -10.48 36.44 4.46
C THR A 352 -11.75 36.95 3.80
N ALA A 353 -12.54 37.79 4.50
CA ALA A 353 -13.68 38.46 3.88
C ALA A 353 -13.26 39.36 2.69
N ASP A 354 -12.08 39.99 2.78
CA ASP A 354 -11.55 40.88 1.74
C ASP A 354 -10.86 40.12 0.59
N ALA A 355 -10.45 38.87 0.83
CA ALA A 355 -9.86 37.96 -0.14
C ALA A 355 -10.54 36.58 -0.04
N PRO A 356 -11.79 36.45 -0.53
CA PRO A 356 -12.56 35.22 -0.38
C PRO A 356 -11.90 34.08 -1.16
N HIS A 357 -12.11 32.86 -0.67
CA HIS A 357 -11.66 31.66 -1.35
C HIS A 357 -12.22 31.62 -2.79
N PRO A 358 -11.43 31.26 -3.82
CA PRO A 358 -11.88 31.21 -5.21
C PRO A 358 -13.18 30.42 -5.42
N VAL A 359 -13.33 29.28 -4.73
CA VAL A 359 -14.59 28.51 -4.68
C VAL A 359 -15.81 29.36 -4.30
N MET A 360 -15.70 30.24 -3.30
CA MET A 360 -16.82 31.13 -2.92
C MET A 360 -17.09 32.18 -3.99
N ALA A 361 -16.04 32.71 -4.63
CA ALA A 361 -16.22 33.64 -5.75
C ALA A 361 -16.91 32.96 -6.94
N LEU A 362 -16.48 31.75 -7.32
CA LEU A 362 -17.09 30.95 -8.37
C LEU A 362 -18.53 30.53 -8.03
N TYR A 363 -18.79 30.13 -6.79
CA TYR A 363 -20.13 29.81 -6.31
C TYR A 363 -21.07 31.02 -6.41
N ASN A 364 -20.66 32.18 -5.89
CA ASN A 364 -21.48 33.39 -5.92
C ASN A 364 -21.75 33.85 -7.37
N LYS A 365 -20.75 33.70 -8.25
CA LYS A 365 -20.92 33.96 -9.68
C LYS A 365 -21.95 33.02 -10.30
N ALA A 366 -21.78 31.71 -10.12
CA ALA A 366 -22.70 30.71 -10.67
C ALA A 366 -24.14 30.90 -10.15
N GLN A 367 -24.29 31.25 -8.87
CA GLN A 367 -25.58 31.58 -8.28
C GLN A 367 -26.23 32.78 -8.97
N LYS A 368 -25.48 33.88 -9.17
CA LYS A 368 -25.98 35.07 -9.87
C LYS A 368 -26.32 34.79 -11.33
N GLU A 369 -25.53 33.98 -12.01
CA GLU A 369 -25.81 33.55 -13.39
C GLU A 369 -27.09 32.73 -13.47
N PHE A 370 -27.29 31.79 -12.55
CA PHE A 370 -28.51 31.00 -12.46
C PHE A 370 -29.74 31.85 -12.11
N GLU A 371 -29.62 32.80 -11.18
CA GLU A 371 -30.71 33.74 -10.84
C GLU A 371 -31.09 34.61 -12.05
N ASN A 372 -30.09 35.10 -12.80
CA ASN A 372 -30.32 35.84 -14.05
C ASN A 372 -30.95 34.97 -15.14
N GLN A 373 -30.58 33.69 -15.23
CA GLN A 373 -31.16 32.76 -16.19
C GLN A 373 -32.61 32.45 -15.84
N SER A 374 -32.89 32.19 -14.56
CA SER A 374 -34.22 31.89 -14.02
C SER A 374 -35.19 33.07 -14.19
N THR A 375 -34.73 34.30 -13.95
CA THR A 375 -35.56 35.51 -14.12
C THR A 375 -35.91 35.84 -15.57
N ARG A 376 -35.13 35.34 -16.55
CA ARG A 376 -35.37 35.53 -17.98
C ARG A 376 -36.29 34.48 -18.61
N GLN A 377 -36.65 33.42 -17.88
CA GLN A 377 -37.47 32.34 -18.42
C GLN A 377 -38.86 32.82 -18.82
N SER A 378 -39.38 32.29 -19.93
CA SER A 378 -40.70 32.65 -20.42
C SER A 378 -41.85 32.24 -19.49
N THR A 379 -42.77 33.18 -19.26
CA THR A 379 -43.97 32.97 -18.42
C THR A 379 -45.22 32.64 -19.21
N THR A 380 -45.20 32.82 -20.53
CA THR A 380 -46.28 32.41 -21.45
C THR A 380 -45.72 31.56 -22.59
N PHE A 381 -46.59 30.78 -23.23
CA PHE A 381 -46.20 29.94 -24.36
C PHE A 381 -45.75 30.78 -25.56
N GLU A 382 -46.44 31.88 -25.85
CA GLU A 382 -46.11 32.77 -26.97
C GLU A 382 -44.73 33.39 -26.79
N ALA A 383 -44.38 33.76 -25.55
CA ALA A 383 -43.03 34.25 -25.21
C ALA A 383 -41.98 33.15 -25.40
N ALA A 384 -42.25 31.92 -24.94
CA ALA A 384 -41.34 30.79 -25.08
C ALA A 384 -41.11 30.45 -26.57
N SER A 385 -42.17 30.45 -27.38
CA SER A 385 -42.10 30.22 -28.82
C SER A 385 -41.29 31.30 -29.53
N HIS A 386 -41.54 32.58 -29.22
CA HIS A 386 -40.80 33.70 -29.77
C HIS A 386 -39.32 33.66 -29.37
N ASN A 387 -39.02 33.37 -28.10
CA ASN A 387 -37.64 33.25 -27.62
C ASN A 387 -36.90 32.11 -28.29
N TYR A 388 -37.55 30.96 -28.50
CA TYR A 388 -36.96 29.84 -29.23
C TYR A 388 -36.59 30.24 -30.67
N GLN A 389 -37.51 30.88 -31.40
CA GLN A 389 -37.25 31.39 -32.75
C GLN A 389 -36.13 32.43 -32.77
N HIS A 390 -36.14 33.38 -31.84
CA HIS A 390 -35.14 34.42 -31.75
C HIS A 390 -33.74 33.87 -31.42
N ARG A 391 -33.65 32.90 -30.50
CA ARG A 391 -32.37 32.33 -30.04
C ARG A 391 -31.78 31.34 -31.03
N TYR A 392 -32.60 30.50 -31.63
CA TYR A 392 -32.16 29.38 -32.47
C TYR A 392 -32.36 29.59 -33.96
N GLY A 393 -33.11 30.63 -34.38
CA GLY A 393 -33.37 30.94 -35.78
C GLY A 393 -34.26 29.92 -36.49
N ILE A 394 -34.98 29.08 -35.74
CA ILE A 394 -35.86 28.03 -36.26
C ILE A 394 -37.18 27.97 -35.48
N GLU A 395 -38.22 27.44 -36.13
CA GLU A 395 -39.50 27.19 -35.48
C GLU A 395 -39.36 26.15 -34.35
N PRO A 396 -40.11 26.27 -33.25
CA PRO A 396 -40.14 25.25 -32.21
C PRO A 396 -40.59 23.89 -32.77
N PRO A 397 -40.05 22.78 -32.22
CA PRO A 397 -40.39 21.45 -32.71
C PRO A 397 -41.87 21.09 -32.46
N PRO A 398 -42.43 20.12 -33.20
CA PRO A 398 -43.73 19.55 -32.87
C PRO A 398 -43.76 19.06 -31.41
N GLY A 399 -44.84 19.35 -30.69
CA GLY A 399 -44.95 19.01 -29.26
C GLY A 399 -44.45 20.10 -28.30
N PHE A 400 -43.99 21.26 -28.80
CA PHE A 400 -43.43 22.32 -27.94
C PHE A 400 -44.46 22.90 -26.97
N LYS A 401 -45.75 22.98 -27.35
CA LYS A 401 -46.81 23.46 -26.46
C LYS A 401 -47.01 22.51 -25.29
N GLU A 402 -47.08 21.22 -25.58
CA GLU A 402 -47.27 20.14 -24.62
C GLU A 402 -46.08 20.06 -23.66
N TRP A 403 -44.86 20.19 -24.19
CA TRP A 403 -43.65 20.31 -23.37
C TRP A 403 -43.70 21.55 -22.45
N TYR A 404 -44.12 22.73 -22.96
CA TYR A 404 -44.21 23.96 -22.18
C TYR A 404 -45.21 23.81 -21.02
N ASP A 405 -46.40 23.28 -21.31
CA ASP A 405 -47.45 23.08 -20.32
C ASP A 405 -47.00 22.08 -19.24
N ALA A 406 -46.32 20.99 -19.64
CA ALA A 406 -45.76 19.99 -18.72
C ALA A 406 -44.59 20.53 -17.87
N ALA A 407 -43.69 21.30 -18.49
CA ALA A 407 -42.59 21.94 -17.78
C ALA A 407 -43.12 22.92 -16.72
N ARG A 408 -44.18 23.67 -17.04
CA ARG A 408 -44.82 24.59 -16.11
C ARG A 408 -45.57 23.88 -14.99
N SER A 409 -46.34 22.83 -15.30
CA SER A 409 -47.07 22.05 -14.29
C SER A 409 -46.14 21.36 -13.30
N ASN A 410 -44.95 20.96 -13.76
CA ASN A 410 -43.93 20.29 -12.95
C ASN A 410 -42.99 21.27 -12.23
N GLY A 411 -43.20 22.59 -12.35
CA GLY A 411 -42.38 23.59 -11.68
C GLY A 411 -40.94 23.66 -12.17
N SER A 412 -40.70 23.37 -13.45
CA SER A 412 -39.35 23.45 -14.03
C SER A 412 -38.79 24.87 -13.89
N PRO A 413 -37.58 25.05 -13.33
CA PRO A 413 -36.94 26.37 -13.24
C PRO A 413 -36.40 26.85 -14.59
N LEU A 414 -36.25 25.95 -15.56
CA LEU A 414 -35.82 26.23 -16.91
C LEU A 414 -36.93 25.81 -17.87
N ILE A 415 -37.44 26.79 -18.61
CA ILE A 415 -38.45 26.64 -19.64
C ILE A 415 -37.71 26.67 -20.97
N ASP A 416 -37.34 27.82 -21.49
CA ASP A 416 -36.95 28.02 -22.89
C ASP A 416 -35.44 28.12 -23.12
N ASP A 417 -34.63 27.41 -22.31
CA ASP A 417 -33.18 27.29 -22.48
C ASP A 417 -32.77 25.88 -22.95
N PHE A 418 -32.42 25.77 -24.23
CA PHE A 418 -32.11 24.51 -24.91
C PHE A 418 -30.71 24.50 -25.52
N ASP A 419 -29.77 25.36 -25.11
CA ASP A 419 -28.50 25.52 -25.81
C ASP A 419 -27.71 24.23 -25.94
N SER A 420 -27.57 23.48 -24.84
CA SER A 420 -26.90 22.18 -24.85
C SER A 420 -27.61 21.18 -25.77
N LEU A 421 -28.95 21.18 -25.77
CA LEU A 421 -29.76 20.30 -26.61
C LEU A 421 -29.61 20.68 -28.09
N TYR A 422 -29.71 21.97 -28.41
CA TYR A 422 -29.56 22.52 -29.75
C TYR A 422 -28.18 22.20 -30.33
N HIS A 423 -27.10 22.49 -29.59
CA HIS A 423 -25.74 22.20 -30.06
C HIS A 423 -25.46 20.70 -30.22
N THR A 424 -26.08 19.85 -29.40
CA THR A 424 -25.92 18.40 -29.49
C THR A 424 -26.70 17.80 -30.68
N ILE A 425 -27.90 18.31 -30.97
CA ILE A 425 -28.78 17.73 -31.98
C ILE A 425 -28.62 18.37 -33.36
N SER A 426 -28.33 19.67 -33.45
CA SER A 426 -28.23 20.39 -34.72
C SER A 426 -27.27 19.79 -35.77
N PRO A 427 -26.14 19.13 -35.41
CA PRO A 427 -25.31 18.44 -36.39
C PRO A 427 -26.05 17.34 -37.17
N PHE A 428 -27.09 16.75 -36.58
CA PHE A 428 -27.87 15.66 -37.16
C PHE A 428 -29.04 16.13 -38.04
N TRP A 429 -29.41 17.42 -38.02
CA TRP A 429 -30.57 17.92 -38.79
C TRP A 429 -30.45 17.80 -40.30
N ARG A 430 -29.24 17.59 -40.81
CA ARG A 430 -28.98 17.35 -42.24
C ARG A 430 -29.20 15.88 -42.65
N LEU A 431 -29.46 15.00 -41.69
CA LEU A 431 -29.64 13.56 -41.88
C LEU A 431 -31.12 13.18 -41.77
N SER A 432 -31.55 12.14 -42.50
CA SER A 432 -32.86 11.54 -42.26
C SER A 432 -32.85 10.68 -41.00
N GLY A 433 -34.02 10.50 -40.37
CA GLY A 433 -34.16 9.60 -39.23
C GLY A 433 -33.71 8.17 -39.53
N SER A 434 -33.92 7.68 -40.75
CA SER A 434 -33.41 6.37 -41.18
C SER A 434 -31.89 6.29 -41.20
N GLN A 435 -31.19 7.33 -41.64
CA GLN A 435 -29.73 7.36 -41.64
C GLN A 435 -29.15 7.31 -40.22
N VAL A 436 -29.79 8.02 -39.28
CA VAL A 436 -29.39 8.00 -37.87
C VAL A 436 -29.65 6.62 -37.26
N LEU A 437 -30.82 6.03 -37.52
CA LEU A 437 -31.16 4.70 -37.05
C LEU A 437 -30.21 3.63 -37.59
N ASP A 438 -29.90 3.67 -38.89
CA ASP A 438 -28.94 2.74 -39.53
C ASP A 438 -27.56 2.83 -38.87
N ALA A 439 -27.07 4.04 -38.60
CA ALA A 439 -25.79 4.25 -37.92
C ALA A 439 -25.81 3.72 -36.47
N MET A 440 -26.90 3.92 -35.74
CA MET A 440 -27.06 3.38 -34.39
C MET A 440 -27.06 1.84 -34.38
N LEU A 441 -27.80 1.22 -35.30
CA LEU A 441 -27.85 -0.24 -35.42
C LEU A 441 -26.48 -0.80 -35.82
N GLN A 442 -25.77 -0.14 -36.73
CA GLN A 442 -24.38 -0.50 -37.08
C GLN A 442 -23.46 -0.43 -35.86
N ALA A 443 -23.49 0.67 -35.10
CA ALA A 443 -22.66 0.84 -33.91
C ALA A 443 -22.95 -0.21 -32.81
N LYS A 444 -24.22 -0.59 -32.64
CA LYS A 444 -24.61 -1.69 -31.74
C LYS A 444 -24.11 -3.05 -32.23
N SER A 445 -24.14 -3.28 -33.55
CA SER A 445 -23.79 -4.58 -34.15
C SER A 445 -22.29 -4.89 -34.10
N LEU A 446 -21.44 -3.91 -33.81
CA LEU A 446 -20.00 -4.12 -33.70
C LEU A 446 -19.64 -5.15 -32.61
N PRO A 447 -18.69 -6.06 -32.88
CA PRO A 447 -18.21 -7.01 -31.88
C PRO A 447 -17.68 -6.30 -30.64
N GLY A 448 -18.16 -6.70 -29.45
CA GLY A 448 -17.74 -6.11 -28.18
C GLY A 448 -18.30 -4.71 -27.90
N SER A 449 -19.22 -4.20 -28.71
CA SER A 449 -19.93 -2.94 -28.44
C SER A 449 -20.67 -3.01 -27.09
N ASP A 450 -20.44 -2.02 -26.23
CA ASP A 450 -21.05 -1.93 -24.88
C ASP A 450 -22.17 -0.87 -24.83
N LEU A 451 -22.98 -0.85 -25.90
CA LEU A 451 -24.07 0.10 -26.15
C LEU A 451 -25.44 -0.55 -25.92
N TRP A 452 -26.23 0.06 -25.04
CA TRP A 452 -27.63 -0.31 -24.84
C TRP A 452 -28.49 0.28 -25.94
N LEU A 453 -29.39 -0.53 -26.51
CA LEU A 453 -30.42 -0.05 -27.43
C LEU A 453 -31.72 0.07 -26.65
N CYS A 454 -32.19 1.29 -26.51
CA CYS A 454 -33.40 1.60 -25.77
C CYS A 454 -34.48 2.07 -26.74
N THR A 455 -35.70 1.64 -26.48
CA THR A 455 -36.90 2.09 -27.18
C THR A 455 -37.90 2.60 -26.16
N LEU A 456 -38.30 3.85 -26.30
CA LEU A 456 -39.44 4.43 -25.61
C LEU A 456 -40.67 4.21 -26.49
N SER A 457 -41.71 3.57 -25.94
CA SER A 457 -43.02 3.57 -26.58
C SER A 457 -43.88 4.70 -26.02
N GLY A 458 -44.37 5.55 -26.91
CA GLY A 458 -45.29 6.63 -26.61
C GLY A 458 -46.67 6.16 -26.13
N THR A 459 -47.08 4.97 -26.56
CA THR A 459 -48.40 4.41 -26.20
C THR A 459 -48.47 3.90 -24.76
N SER A 460 -47.43 3.22 -24.30
CA SER A 460 -47.33 2.68 -22.95
C SER A 460 -46.56 3.59 -21.99
N SER A 461 -45.91 4.65 -22.50
CA SER A 461 -44.96 5.49 -21.78
C SER A 461 -43.87 4.67 -21.08
N THR A 462 -43.45 3.56 -21.69
CA THR A 462 -42.42 2.67 -21.14
C THR A 462 -41.20 2.62 -22.04
N THR A 463 -40.03 2.71 -21.40
CA THR A 463 -38.71 2.48 -21.97
C THR A 463 -38.28 1.04 -21.74
N THR A 464 -37.79 0.40 -22.79
CA THR A 464 -37.17 -0.93 -22.72
C THR A 464 -35.79 -0.88 -23.33
N CYS A 465 -34.77 -1.34 -22.60
CA CYS A 465 -33.39 -1.38 -23.06
C CYS A 465 -32.88 -2.82 -23.24
N SER A 466 -32.11 -3.04 -24.30
CA SER A 466 -31.53 -4.34 -24.65
C SER A 466 -30.03 -4.26 -24.93
N HIS A 467 -29.30 -5.30 -24.53
CA HIS A 467 -27.87 -5.43 -24.75
C HIS A 467 -27.51 -6.80 -25.30
N SER A 468 -26.44 -6.87 -26.09
CA SER A 468 -26.05 -8.10 -26.80
C SER A 468 -25.62 -9.24 -25.86
N TYR A 469 -25.09 -8.91 -24.68
CA TYR A 469 -24.57 -9.90 -23.72
C TYR A 469 -24.79 -9.55 -22.24
N ARG A 470 -25.45 -8.43 -21.93
CA ARG A 470 -25.70 -8.00 -20.54
C ARG A 470 -27.19 -8.12 -20.23
N ASN A 471 -27.51 -8.64 -19.05
CA ASN A 471 -28.89 -8.82 -18.60
C ASN A 471 -29.39 -7.67 -17.72
N PHE A 472 -28.49 -6.83 -17.22
CA PHE A 472 -28.82 -5.74 -16.30
C PHE A 472 -28.48 -4.39 -16.93
N ASP A 473 -29.51 -3.60 -17.22
CA ASP A 473 -29.46 -2.31 -17.91
C ASP A 473 -28.98 -1.14 -17.03
N ARG A 474 -28.44 -1.44 -15.84
CA ARG A 474 -28.05 -0.43 -14.84
C ARG A 474 -29.19 0.53 -14.50
N HIS A 475 -30.44 0.06 -14.53
CA HIS A 475 -31.65 0.83 -14.26
C HIS A 475 -31.93 1.96 -15.26
N VAL A 476 -31.34 1.94 -16.46
CA VAL A 476 -31.61 2.96 -17.49
C VAL A 476 -33.10 3.02 -17.83
N SER A 477 -33.76 1.87 -18.07
CA SER A 477 -35.19 1.83 -18.37
C SER A 477 -36.03 2.44 -17.24
N ARG A 478 -35.68 2.12 -16.00
CA ARG A 478 -36.36 2.65 -14.80
C ARG A 478 -36.15 4.17 -14.66
N MET A 479 -34.94 4.65 -14.92
CA MET A 479 -34.62 6.08 -14.87
C MET A 479 -35.51 6.87 -15.84
N PHE A 480 -35.58 6.45 -17.11
CA PHE A 480 -36.44 7.12 -18.10
C PHE A 480 -37.92 7.04 -17.73
N ASN A 481 -38.42 5.87 -17.32
CA ASN A 481 -39.82 5.71 -16.92
C ASN A 481 -40.20 6.64 -15.75
N ASN A 482 -39.28 6.83 -14.80
CA ASN A 482 -39.51 7.73 -13.66
C ASN A 482 -39.51 9.21 -14.08
N ILE A 483 -38.55 9.63 -14.91
CA ILE A 483 -38.43 11.03 -15.36
C ILE A 483 -39.61 11.41 -16.27
N LEU A 484 -40.03 10.49 -17.13
CA LEU A 484 -41.06 10.72 -18.14
C LEU A 484 -42.48 10.38 -17.65
N ALA A 485 -42.66 9.94 -16.41
CA ALA A 485 -43.95 9.47 -15.88
C ALA A 485 -45.09 10.50 -16.02
N ASN A 486 -44.77 11.79 -15.92
CA ASN A 486 -45.75 12.88 -15.97
C ASN A 486 -45.90 13.49 -17.38
N PHE A 487 -45.21 12.94 -18.38
CA PHE A 487 -45.28 13.42 -19.76
C PHE A 487 -46.21 12.53 -20.57
N THR A 488 -47.19 13.14 -21.24
CA THR A 488 -48.15 12.46 -22.12
C THR A 488 -47.91 12.85 -23.57
N GLY A 489 -48.25 11.97 -24.52
CA GLY A 489 -48.11 12.27 -25.94
C GLY A 489 -46.68 12.24 -26.47
N LEU A 490 -45.78 11.50 -25.79
CA LEU A 490 -44.42 11.29 -26.27
C LEU A 490 -44.42 10.43 -27.55
N PRO A 491 -43.54 10.71 -28.52
CA PRO A 491 -43.40 9.85 -29.70
C PRO A 491 -42.66 8.55 -29.36
N ASP A 492 -42.81 7.55 -30.24
CA ASP A 492 -41.93 6.38 -30.19
C ASP A 492 -40.51 6.79 -30.59
N VAL A 493 -39.52 6.52 -29.73
CA VAL A 493 -38.12 6.90 -29.95
C VAL A 493 -37.22 5.71 -29.69
N THR A 494 -36.30 5.45 -30.61
CA THR A 494 -35.19 4.51 -30.41
C THR A 494 -33.90 5.30 -30.26
N PHE A 495 -33.09 4.96 -29.25
CA PHE A 495 -31.84 5.65 -28.94
C PHE A 495 -30.81 4.68 -28.35
N LEU A 496 -29.53 5.08 -28.41
CA LEU A 496 -28.43 4.34 -27.79
C LEU A 496 -28.03 4.98 -26.46
N VAL A 497 -27.70 4.15 -25.47
CA VAL A 497 -27.16 4.60 -24.18
C VAL A 497 -25.76 4.04 -24.01
N ASN A 498 -24.79 4.95 -23.91
CA ASN A 498 -23.43 4.68 -23.50
C ASN A 498 -23.34 4.80 -21.98
N HIS A 499 -22.85 3.77 -21.31
CA HIS A 499 -22.84 3.71 -19.84
C HIS A 499 -21.42 3.65 -19.24
N ILE A 500 -20.43 3.85 -20.10
CA ILE A 500 -19.00 3.95 -19.75
C ILE A 500 -18.57 5.41 -19.85
N ASP A 501 -17.40 5.71 -19.31
CA ASP A 501 -16.90 7.09 -19.18
C ASP A 501 -16.42 7.67 -20.52
N GLU A 502 -16.06 6.82 -21.49
CA GLU A 502 -15.53 7.26 -22.78
C GLU A 502 -16.64 7.60 -23.80
N PRO A 503 -16.59 8.75 -24.49
CA PRO A 503 -17.56 9.12 -25.50
C PRO A 503 -17.49 8.20 -26.73
N ARG A 504 -18.64 7.99 -27.39
CA ARG A 504 -18.78 7.13 -28.59
C ARG A 504 -19.04 7.88 -29.88
N VAL A 505 -19.32 9.18 -29.78
CA VAL A 505 -19.58 10.06 -30.92
C VAL A 505 -18.52 11.16 -30.88
N ILE A 506 -17.73 11.25 -31.94
CA ILE A 506 -16.68 12.27 -32.10
C ILE A 506 -17.09 13.16 -33.27
N SER A 507 -17.26 14.45 -33.02
CA SER A 507 -17.51 15.43 -34.08
C SER A 507 -16.22 15.69 -34.85
N GLN A 508 -16.26 15.77 -36.18
CA GLN A 508 -15.12 16.17 -37.01
C GLN A 508 -15.50 17.45 -37.78
N PRO A 509 -14.88 18.61 -37.53
CA PRO A 509 -15.02 19.76 -38.40
C PRO A 509 -14.31 19.46 -39.73
N SER A 510 -15.06 19.46 -40.82
CA SER A 510 -14.47 19.50 -42.16
C SER A 510 -14.12 20.96 -42.49
N PRO A 511 -12.86 21.29 -42.83
CA PRO A 511 -12.48 22.61 -43.30
C PRO A 511 -13.02 22.92 -44.71
N GLU A 512 -13.57 21.93 -45.42
CA GLU A 512 -14.20 22.12 -46.72
C GLU A 512 -15.72 22.27 -46.56
N ALA A 513 -16.31 23.17 -47.35
CA ALA A 513 -17.75 23.30 -47.44
C ALA A 513 -18.35 21.90 -47.68
N PRO A 514 -19.25 21.42 -46.80
CA PRO A 514 -19.74 20.06 -46.87
C PRO A 514 -20.33 19.83 -48.26
N SER A 515 -19.75 18.89 -49.00
CA SER A 515 -20.33 18.41 -50.24
C SER A 515 -21.79 18.05 -49.95
N PRO A 516 -22.76 18.43 -50.80
CA PRO A 516 -24.17 18.09 -50.61
C PRO A 516 -24.43 16.56 -50.52
N TYR A 517 -23.41 15.75 -50.82
CA TYR A 517 -23.37 14.30 -50.73
C TYR A 517 -22.76 13.73 -49.45
N ASP A 518 -22.13 14.54 -48.59
CA ASP A 518 -21.48 14.05 -47.36
C ASP A 518 -22.49 14.00 -46.20
N ARG A 519 -23.41 13.04 -46.30
CA ARG A 519 -24.51 12.80 -45.35
C ARG A 519 -24.32 11.52 -44.54
N ARG A 520 -23.08 11.09 -44.27
CA ARG A 520 -22.81 9.78 -43.67
C ARG A 520 -22.24 9.90 -42.27
N ILE A 521 -22.87 9.22 -41.32
CA ILE A 521 -22.27 8.90 -40.03
C ILE A 521 -21.36 7.69 -40.26
N THR A 522 -20.06 7.86 -40.04
CA THR A 522 -19.09 6.76 -40.16
C THR A 522 -19.00 6.03 -38.82
N VAL A 523 -19.21 4.72 -38.85
CA VAL A 523 -19.09 3.84 -37.68
C VAL A 523 -17.81 3.01 -37.83
N GLU A 524 -16.89 3.14 -36.88
CA GLU A 524 -15.59 2.47 -36.92
C GLU A 524 -15.28 1.71 -35.64
N ASP A 525 -14.64 0.54 -35.77
CA ASP A 525 -14.04 -0.17 -34.64
C ASP A 525 -12.60 0.31 -34.40
N ARG A 526 -12.43 1.01 -33.28
CA ARG A 526 -11.13 1.50 -32.78
C ARG A 526 -10.64 0.72 -31.55
N SER A 527 -11.19 -0.47 -31.30
CA SER A 527 -10.75 -1.32 -30.19
C SER A 527 -9.25 -1.58 -30.26
N ARG A 528 -8.55 -1.36 -29.14
CA ARG A 528 -7.09 -1.54 -29.01
C ARG A 528 -6.25 -0.66 -29.96
N LYS A 529 -6.83 0.40 -30.53
CA LYS A 529 -6.10 1.40 -31.31
C LYS A 529 -6.07 2.73 -30.54
N PRO A 530 -4.98 3.51 -30.60
CA PRO A 530 -4.95 4.83 -29.99
C PRO A 530 -5.99 5.74 -30.65
N ILE A 531 -6.79 6.43 -29.82
CA ILE A 531 -7.79 7.41 -30.27
C ILE A 531 -7.42 8.85 -29.89
N TRP A 532 -6.26 9.05 -29.25
CA TRP A 532 -5.82 10.37 -28.77
C TRP A 532 -5.79 11.41 -29.90
N ASP A 533 -5.17 11.08 -31.03
CA ASP A 533 -5.07 11.99 -32.17
C ASP A 533 -6.46 12.35 -32.74
N LEU A 534 -7.44 11.45 -32.66
CA LEU A 534 -8.81 11.70 -33.12
C LEU A 534 -9.55 12.66 -32.17
N LEU A 535 -9.33 12.53 -30.86
CA LEU A 535 -9.93 13.40 -29.85
C LEU A 535 -9.27 14.78 -29.84
N ALA A 536 -7.93 14.82 -29.88
CA ALA A 536 -7.13 16.03 -29.77
C ALA A 536 -7.13 16.89 -31.04
N LYS A 537 -7.48 16.32 -32.22
CA LYS A 537 -7.49 17.04 -33.51
C LYS A 537 -8.27 18.36 -33.46
N ASN A 538 -9.33 18.42 -32.64
CA ASN A 538 -10.22 19.58 -32.57
C ASN A 538 -9.87 20.54 -31.43
N CYS A 539 -9.06 20.12 -30.47
CA CYS A 539 -8.69 20.95 -29.31
C CYS A 539 -7.85 22.18 -29.72
N GLY A 540 -7.14 22.14 -30.85
CA GLY A 540 -6.28 23.23 -31.33
C GLY A 540 -6.91 24.23 -32.29
N LEU A 541 -8.17 24.04 -32.73
CA LEU A 541 -8.82 24.89 -33.76
C LEU A 541 -9.66 26.03 -33.20
N GLN A 542 -9.76 26.15 -31.87
CA GLN A 542 -10.65 27.09 -31.22
C GLN A 542 -9.88 28.08 -30.33
N GLU A 543 -8.88 28.78 -30.89
CA GLU A 543 -8.58 30.15 -30.45
C GLU A 543 -9.77 31.04 -30.89
N ARG A 544 -10.93 30.87 -30.26
CA ARG A 544 -11.96 31.93 -30.31
C ARG A 544 -11.47 33.02 -29.38
N GLU A 545 -11.39 34.25 -29.89
CA GLU A 545 -11.27 35.46 -29.08
C GLU A 545 -12.31 35.39 -27.96
N VAL A 546 -11.86 35.08 -26.74
CA VAL A 546 -12.72 35.05 -25.57
C VAL A 546 -12.88 36.49 -25.12
N GLU A 547 -13.90 37.17 -25.63
CA GLU A 547 -14.47 38.32 -24.94
C GLU A 547 -14.98 37.84 -23.57
N GLY A 548 -14.25 38.17 -22.52
CA GLY A 548 -14.61 37.88 -21.13
C GLY A 548 -13.58 37.01 -20.42
N GLN A 549 -12.38 37.53 -20.21
CA GLN A 549 -11.47 36.97 -19.22
C GLN A 549 -12.09 37.19 -17.83
N ASP A 550 -12.63 36.13 -17.25
CA ASP A 550 -13.23 36.19 -15.92
C ASP A 550 -12.17 36.54 -14.87
N ASN A 551 -12.27 37.75 -14.32
CA ASN A 551 -11.37 38.32 -13.32
C ASN A 551 -11.49 37.66 -11.91
N ILE A 552 -11.73 36.35 -11.83
CA ILE A 552 -11.68 35.64 -10.54
C ILE A 552 -10.23 35.25 -10.30
N ASN A 553 -9.60 35.91 -9.33
CA ASN A 553 -8.26 35.53 -8.88
C ASN A 553 -8.32 34.15 -8.21
N THR A 554 -7.72 33.14 -8.84
CA THR A 554 -7.68 31.77 -8.32
C THR A 554 -6.49 31.54 -7.38
N PHE A 555 -5.64 32.53 -7.14
CA PHE A 555 -4.43 32.42 -6.31
C PHE A 555 -3.58 31.19 -6.69
N SER A 556 -3.40 30.96 -8.00
CA SER A 556 -2.66 29.83 -8.56
C SER A 556 -3.28 28.44 -8.31
N LEU A 557 -4.51 28.35 -7.80
CA LEU A 557 -5.28 27.11 -7.75
C LEU A 557 -5.89 26.79 -9.13
N SER A 558 -5.81 25.52 -9.53
CA SER A 558 -6.37 25.02 -10.78
C SER A 558 -7.89 24.87 -10.67
N PHE A 559 -8.62 25.90 -11.09
CA PHE A 559 -10.08 25.84 -11.24
C PHE A 559 -10.47 26.06 -12.69
N VAL A 560 -11.53 25.39 -13.13
CA VAL A 560 -12.19 25.67 -14.41
C VAL A 560 -12.94 26.99 -14.27
N THR A 561 -12.35 28.08 -14.76
CA THR A 561 -12.99 29.41 -14.79
C THR A 561 -13.79 29.60 -16.08
N ASN A 562 -13.36 28.97 -17.17
CA ASN A 562 -14.04 28.97 -18.45
C ASN A 562 -13.93 27.59 -19.09
N ILE A 563 -15.09 26.96 -19.33
CA ILE A 563 -15.20 25.60 -19.89
C ILE A 563 -14.60 25.52 -21.30
N SER A 564 -14.67 26.61 -22.07
CA SER A 564 -14.14 26.65 -23.44
C SER A 564 -12.61 26.68 -23.48
N SER A 565 -11.96 27.30 -22.49
CA SER A 565 -10.50 27.37 -22.39
C SER A 565 -9.89 26.22 -21.58
N ALA A 566 -10.72 25.43 -20.90
CA ALA A 566 -10.32 24.35 -19.99
C ALA A 566 -10.71 22.97 -20.52
N GLN A 567 -10.79 22.81 -21.85
CA GLN A 567 -11.17 21.52 -22.46
C GLN A 567 -10.09 20.43 -22.29
N ASP A 568 -8.89 20.82 -21.85
CA ASP A 568 -7.71 19.97 -21.60
C ASP A 568 -7.43 19.71 -20.11
N LEU A 569 -8.16 20.36 -19.20
CA LEU A 569 -8.17 20.12 -17.76
C LEU A 569 -9.21 19.05 -17.39
#